data_AF-A0A357B208-F1
#
_entry.id   AF-A0A357B208-F1
#
_cell.length_a   1.000
_cell.length_b   1.000
_cell.length_c   1.000
_cell.angle_alpha   90.00
_cell.angle_beta   90.00
_cell.angle_gamma   90.00
#
_symmetry.space_group_name_H-M   'P 1'
#
loop_
_entity.id
_entity.type
_entity.pdbx_description
1 polymer ?
#
loop_
_entity_poly.entity_id
_entity_poly.type
_entity_poly.pdbx_seq_one_letter_code
_entity_poly.pdbx_strand_id
1 'polypeptide(L)'
;MTEASVGRADPDKIVYPFPYETAEERMEESYYHMSSGRNAECAKAIDESISKSCYKRDHYNLAMAAMVSAHGYGFERVKAVLEYNIHLRAPDGRFSRDNKAWASAFDLPDRAFGCAILNSHASLIDGFATHFRKLYQELGAERFALPGAPEASHVVHGYEITCSIWFDNQRG
;
A
#
# COMPACT_ATOMS: atom_id res chain seq x y z
N MET A 1 17.71 -8.07 32.59
CA MET A 1 17.96 -7.35 31.34
C MET A 1 16.98 -7.88 30.31
N THR A 2 15.83 -7.23 30.20
CA THR A 2 14.77 -7.56 29.25
C THR A 2 15.14 -6.92 27.93
N GLU A 3 15.58 -7.72 26.96
CA GLU A 3 15.70 -7.28 25.57
C GLU A 3 14.34 -6.71 25.14
N ALA A 4 14.34 -5.43 24.77
CA ALA A 4 13.21 -4.81 24.12
C ALA A 4 12.93 -5.62 22.86
N SER A 5 11.79 -6.29 22.81
CA SER A 5 11.29 -6.91 21.59
C SER A 5 10.99 -5.79 20.60
N VAL A 6 12.01 -5.39 19.83
CA VAL A 6 11.88 -4.55 18.64
C VAL A 6 10.78 -5.19 17.80
N GLY A 7 9.64 -4.52 17.66
CA GLY A 7 8.56 -4.98 16.81
C GLY A 7 9.11 -5.13 15.40
N ARG A 8 9.37 -6.38 14.98
CA ARG A 8 9.84 -6.67 13.63
C ARG A 8 8.80 -6.12 12.67
N ALA A 9 9.19 -5.19 11.82
CA ALA A 9 8.33 -4.71 10.75
C ALA A 9 7.94 -5.92 9.90
N ASP A 10 6.64 -6.17 9.77
CA ASP A 10 6.10 -7.30 9.02
C ASP A 10 6.44 -7.09 7.54
N PRO A 11 7.39 -7.87 6.96
CA PRO A 11 7.86 -7.65 5.60
C PRO A 11 6.72 -7.78 4.57
N ASP A 12 5.65 -8.50 4.91
CA ASP A 12 4.47 -8.64 4.06
C ASP A 12 3.70 -7.32 3.91
N LYS A 13 3.90 -6.37 4.81
CA LYS A 13 3.22 -5.06 4.82
C LYS A 13 4.10 -3.92 4.31
N ILE A 14 5.38 -4.18 4.04
CA ILE A 14 6.34 -3.16 3.59
C ILE A 14 6.40 -3.09 2.07
N VAL A 15 6.14 -1.91 1.53
CA VAL A 15 6.37 -1.60 0.11
C VAL A 15 7.84 -1.23 -0.07
N TYR A 16 8.51 -1.83 -1.05
CA TYR A 16 9.88 -1.45 -1.38
C TYR A 16 9.87 -0.07 -2.06
N PRO A 17 10.59 0.94 -1.51
CA PRO A 17 10.41 2.33 -1.93
C PRO A 17 11.27 2.73 -3.14
N PHE A 18 12.31 1.96 -3.48
CA PHE A 18 13.29 2.34 -4.50
C PHE A 18 13.12 1.59 -5.83
N PRO A 19 13.62 2.16 -6.95
CA PRO A 19 13.70 1.44 -8.23
C PRO A 19 14.56 0.18 -8.14
N TYR A 20 14.43 -0.69 -9.15
CA TYR A 20 15.17 -1.95 -9.22
C TYR A 20 16.69 -1.72 -9.23
N GLU A 21 17.15 -0.67 -9.90
CA GLU A 21 18.57 -0.32 -10.01
C GLU A 21 19.19 -0.08 -8.63
N THR A 22 18.46 0.58 -7.73
CA THR A 22 18.90 0.79 -6.34
C THR A 22 18.90 -0.51 -5.53
N ALA A 23 17.96 -1.43 -5.82
CA ALA A 23 17.95 -2.74 -5.18
C ALA A 23 19.17 -3.56 -5.61
N GLU A 24 19.54 -3.53 -6.90
CA GLU A 24 20.73 -4.17 -7.43
C GLU A 24 22.02 -3.61 -6.80
N GLU A 25 22.17 -2.28 -6.76
CA GLU A 25 23.32 -1.61 -6.14
C GLU A 25 23.49 -1.97 -4.65
N ARG A 26 22.39 -2.27 -3.96
CA ARG A 26 22.36 -2.60 -2.52
C ARG A 26 22.33 -4.10 -2.25
N MET A 27 22.30 -4.95 -3.26
CA MET A 27 22.11 -6.40 -3.12
C MET A 27 20.80 -6.76 -2.38
N GLU A 28 19.73 -6.01 -2.65
CA GLU A 28 18.38 -6.12 -2.06
C GLU A 28 17.33 -6.65 -3.06
N GLU A 29 17.74 -7.23 -4.18
CA GLU A 29 16.85 -7.66 -5.28
C GLU A 29 15.80 -8.67 -4.82
N SER A 30 16.20 -9.57 -3.90
CA SER A 30 15.28 -10.52 -3.26
C SER A 30 14.10 -9.79 -2.61
N TYR A 31 14.37 -8.73 -1.86
CA TYR A 31 13.33 -7.93 -1.19
C TYR A 31 12.46 -7.17 -2.19
N TYR A 32 13.07 -6.62 -3.25
CA TYR A 32 12.34 -5.97 -4.33
C TYR A 32 11.33 -6.93 -4.96
N HIS A 33 11.78 -8.14 -5.35
CA HIS A 33 10.93 -9.14 -6.00
C HIS A 33 9.85 -9.67 -5.05
N MET A 34 10.19 -9.92 -3.78
CA MET A 34 9.21 -10.32 -2.76
C MET A 34 8.14 -9.24 -2.57
N SER A 35 8.52 -7.97 -2.46
CA SER A 35 7.58 -6.86 -2.29
C SER A 35 6.71 -6.67 -3.54
N SER A 36 7.29 -6.78 -4.73
CA SER A 36 6.56 -6.73 -6.00
C SER A 36 5.53 -7.88 -6.11
N GLY A 37 5.92 -9.11 -5.72
CA GLY A 37 5.00 -10.23 -5.61
C GLY A 37 3.83 -9.95 -4.65
N ARG A 38 4.12 -9.39 -3.47
CA ARG A 38 3.08 -8.96 -2.51
C ARG A 38 2.19 -7.84 -3.05
N ASN A 39 2.70 -6.94 -3.89
CA ASN A 39 1.87 -5.93 -4.57
C ASN A 39 0.87 -6.60 -5.52
N ALA A 40 1.29 -7.61 -6.29
CA ALA A 40 0.39 -8.38 -7.16
C ALA A 40 -0.69 -9.12 -6.37
N GLU A 41 -0.31 -9.76 -5.26
CA GLU A 41 -1.25 -10.42 -4.36
C GLU A 41 -2.25 -9.44 -3.74
N CYS A 42 -1.78 -8.25 -3.34
CA CYS A 42 -2.63 -7.18 -2.83
C CYS A 42 -3.67 -6.73 -3.87
N ALA A 43 -3.24 -6.48 -5.12
CA ALA A 43 -4.14 -6.12 -6.20
C ALA A 43 -5.21 -7.19 -6.45
N LYS A 44 -4.81 -8.46 -6.51
CA LYS A 44 -5.73 -9.60 -6.63
C LYS A 44 -6.70 -9.67 -5.46
N ALA A 45 -6.22 -9.45 -4.23
CA ALA A 45 -7.06 -9.47 -3.04
C ALA A 45 -8.08 -8.32 -3.02
N ILE A 46 -7.75 -7.14 -3.55
CA ILE A 46 -8.69 -6.04 -3.73
C ILE A 46 -9.77 -6.41 -4.76
N ASP A 47 -9.39 -6.97 -5.91
CA ASP A 47 -10.37 -7.41 -6.92
C ASP A 47 -11.31 -8.49 -6.34
N GLU A 48 -10.76 -9.45 -5.61
CA GLU A 48 -11.55 -10.48 -4.93
C GLU A 48 -12.46 -9.90 -3.85
N SER A 49 -11.98 -8.94 -3.04
CA SER A 49 -12.78 -8.34 -1.97
C SER A 49 -13.93 -7.52 -2.54
N ILE A 50 -13.70 -6.77 -3.63
CA ILE A 50 -14.75 -6.08 -4.38
C ILE A 50 -15.75 -7.10 -4.92
N SER A 51 -15.30 -8.14 -5.63
CA SER A 51 -16.20 -9.16 -6.19
C SER A 51 -17.05 -9.85 -5.13
N LYS A 52 -16.45 -10.24 -3.99
CA LYS A 52 -17.13 -10.92 -2.87
C LYS A 52 -18.07 -9.99 -2.10
N SER A 53 -17.86 -8.67 -2.17
CA SER A 53 -18.72 -7.68 -1.52
C SER A 53 -20.07 -7.46 -2.23
N CYS A 54 -20.30 -8.10 -3.38
CA CYS A 54 -21.55 -8.03 -4.13
C CYS A 54 -22.65 -8.86 -3.43
N TYR A 55 -23.66 -8.19 -2.88
CA TYR A 55 -24.75 -8.84 -2.13
C TYR A 55 -26.11 -8.80 -2.85
N LYS A 56 -26.20 -8.03 -3.93
CA LYS A 56 -27.32 -8.00 -4.88
C LYS A 56 -26.77 -7.53 -6.22
N ARG A 57 -27.48 -7.77 -7.32
CA ARG A 57 -27.10 -7.29 -8.67
C ARG A 57 -26.69 -5.81 -8.60
N ASP A 58 -25.42 -5.55 -8.91
CA ASP A 58 -24.78 -4.23 -8.93
C ASP A 58 -24.71 -3.48 -7.59
N HIS A 59 -24.92 -4.17 -6.46
CA HIS A 59 -24.79 -3.59 -5.12
C HIS A 59 -23.58 -4.19 -4.40
N TYR A 60 -22.59 -3.35 -4.16
CA TYR A 60 -21.31 -3.71 -3.56
C TYR A 60 -21.14 -3.05 -2.19
N ASN A 61 -20.65 -3.81 -1.21
CA ASN A 61 -20.22 -3.25 0.07
C ASN A 61 -18.71 -2.92 0.03
N LEU A 62 -18.38 -1.83 -0.66
CA LEU A 62 -17.00 -1.40 -0.88
C LEU A 62 -16.30 -0.95 0.41
N ALA A 63 -17.04 -0.48 1.41
CA ALA A 63 -16.50 -0.17 2.72
C ALA A 63 -15.95 -1.43 3.43
N MET A 64 -16.71 -2.54 3.42
CA MET A 64 -16.24 -3.83 3.92
C MET A 64 -15.04 -4.35 3.13
N ALA A 65 -15.09 -4.24 1.80
CA ALA A 65 -13.99 -4.66 0.93
C ALA A 65 -12.69 -3.92 1.29
N ALA A 66 -12.76 -2.59 1.48
CA ALA A 66 -11.62 -1.77 1.87
C ALA A 66 -11.03 -2.17 3.23
N MET A 67 -11.88 -2.42 4.23
CA MET A 67 -11.43 -2.88 5.55
C MET A 67 -10.71 -4.22 5.48
N VAL A 68 -11.25 -5.20 4.73
CA VAL A 68 -10.64 -6.53 4.58
C VAL A 68 -9.28 -6.43 3.89
N SER A 69 -9.18 -5.65 2.80
CA SER A 69 -7.93 -5.47 2.07
C SER A 69 -6.88 -4.76 2.94
N ALA A 70 -7.25 -3.69 3.64
CA ALA A 70 -6.35 -2.96 4.54
C ALA A 70 -5.88 -3.82 5.73
N HIS A 71 -6.75 -4.66 6.27
CA HIS A 71 -6.40 -5.60 7.33
C HIS A 71 -5.38 -6.65 6.87
N GLY A 72 -5.55 -7.19 5.66
CA GLY A 72 -4.68 -8.23 5.11
C GLY A 72 -3.31 -7.73 4.68
N TYR A 73 -3.23 -6.60 3.99
CA TYR A 73 -2.00 -6.13 3.32
C TYR A 73 -1.40 -4.85 3.91
N GLY A 74 -2.08 -4.25 4.88
CA GLY A 74 -1.70 -2.95 5.43
C GLY A 74 -2.18 -1.78 4.57
N PHE A 75 -2.32 -0.62 5.21
CA PHE A 75 -2.82 0.58 4.55
C PHE A 75 -1.89 1.07 3.45
N GLU A 76 -0.58 1.11 3.69
CA GLU A 76 0.37 1.66 2.73
C GLU A 76 0.44 0.86 1.42
N ARG A 77 0.44 -0.47 1.50
CA ARG A 77 0.43 -1.30 0.29
C ARG A 77 -0.86 -1.13 -0.50
N VAL A 78 -2.01 -1.16 0.18
CA VAL A 78 -3.31 -0.95 -0.49
C VAL A 78 -3.39 0.44 -1.12
N LYS A 79 -2.91 1.47 -0.42
CA LYS A 79 -2.81 2.84 -0.92
C LYS A 79 -1.96 2.89 -2.19
N ALA A 80 -0.73 2.37 -2.14
CA ALA A 80 0.19 2.41 -3.27
C ALA A 80 -0.37 1.67 -4.50
N VAL A 81 -1.01 0.50 -4.30
CA VAL A 81 -1.68 -0.23 -5.39
C VAL A 81 -2.83 0.58 -5.98
N LEU A 82 -3.65 1.24 -5.15
CA LEU A 82 -4.75 2.09 -5.63
C LEU A 82 -4.23 3.31 -6.40
N GLU A 83 -3.27 4.04 -5.83
CA GLU A 83 -2.68 5.23 -6.44
C GLU A 83 -2.06 4.90 -7.80
N TYR A 84 -1.27 3.82 -7.90
CA TYR A 84 -0.70 3.34 -9.16
C TYR A 84 -1.79 3.05 -10.21
N ASN A 85 -2.84 2.30 -9.86
CA ASN A 85 -3.88 1.91 -10.81
C ASN A 85 -4.76 3.10 -11.24
N ILE A 86 -5.05 4.02 -10.33
CA ILE A 86 -5.79 5.24 -10.66
C ILE A 86 -4.93 6.16 -11.53
N HIS A 87 -3.63 6.28 -11.26
CA HIS A 87 -2.70 7.05 -12.08
C HIS A 87 -2.64 6.48 -13.51
N LEU A 88 -2.41 5.16 -13.64
CA LEU A 88 -2.36 4.45 -14.92
C LEU A 88 -3.65 4.62 -15.74
N ARG A 89 -4.81 4.68 -15.08
CA ARG A 89 -6.13 4.75 -15.72
C ARG A 89 -6.79 6.14 -15.61
N ALA A 90 -6.05 7.16 -15.19
CA ALA A 90 -6.57 8.53 -15.04
C ALA A 90 -7.26 9.08 -16.30
N PRO A 91 -6.83 8.71 -17.54
CA PRO A 91 -7.50 9.11 -18.77
C PRO A 91 -8.90 8.48 -19.01
N ASP A 92 -9.28 7.39 -18.34
CA ASP A 92 -10.56 6.65 -18.54
C ASP A 92 -11.81 7.49 -18.17
N GLY A 93 -11.64 8.66 -17.54
CA GLY A 93 -12.74 9.60 -17.25
C GLY A 93 -13.70 9.16 -16.12
N ARG A 94 -13.68 7.87 -15.72
CA ARG A 94 -14.58 7.28 -14.71
C ARG A 94 -14.15 7.47 -13.26
N PHE A 95 -12.90 7.89 -13.04
CA PHE A 95 -12.41 8.24 -11.70
C PHE A 95 -12.84 9.63 -11.30
N SER A 96 -13.25 9.81 -10.04
CA SER A 96 -13.58 11.10 -9.46
C SER A 96 -12.37 12.03 -9.44
N ARG A 97 -12.62 13.35 -9.47
CA ARG A 97 -11.55 14.36 -9.42
C ARG A 97 -10.68 14.19 -8.17
N ASP A 98 -11.30 13.89 -7.04
CA ASP A 98 -10.60 13.76 -5.76
C ASP A 98 -9.68 12.54 -5.75
N ASN A 99 -10.12 11.40 -6.30
CA ASN A 99 -9.28 10.21 -6.38
C ASN A 99 -8.14 10.37 -7.39
N LYS A 100 -8.36 11.08 -8.51
CA LYS A 100 -7.28 11.43 -9.44
C LYS A 100 -6.25 12.35 -8.79
N ALA A 101 -6.70 13.38 -8.08
CA ALA A 101 -5.80 14.29 -7.38
C ALA A 101 -4.99 13.55 -6.30
N TRP A 102 -5.65 12.66 -5.56
CA TRP A 102 -4.98 11.80 -4.58
C TRP A 102 -3.91 10.90 -5.22
N ALA A 103 -4.24 10.21 -6.31
CA ALA A 103 -3.31 9.34 -7.03
C ALA A 103 -2.22 10.09 -7.83
N SER A 104 -2.39 11.38 -8.09
CA SER A 104 -1.37 12.19 -8.79
C SER A 104 -0.10 12.41 -7.95
N ALA A 105 -0.17 12.20 -6.64
CA ALA A 105 0.96 12.26 -5.73
C ALA A 105 1.74 10.93 -5.61
N PHE A 106 1.43 9.94 -6.45
CA PHE A 106 2.17 8.68 -6.48
C PHE A 106 3.61 8.92 -6.94
N ASP A 107 4.57 8.60 -6.08
CA ASP A 107 6.01 8.85 -6.29
C ASP A 107 6.85 7.56 -6.23
N LEU A 108 6.17 6.40 -6.19
CA LEU A 108 6.85 5.10 -6.16
C LEU A 108 7.19 4.64 -7.58
N PRO A 109 8.26 3.83 -7.74
CA PRO A 109 8.71 3.39 -9.05
C PRO A 109 7.66 2.48 -9.73
N ASP A 110 7.14 2.92 -10.88
CA ASP A 110 6.09 2.22 -11.63
C ASP A 110 6.41 0.74 -11.88
N ARG A 111 7.68 0.39 -12.17
CA ARG A 111 8.08 -1.00 -12.43
C ARG A 111 7.87 -1.92 -11.21
N ALA A 112 7.91 -1.40 -9.99
CA ALA A 112 7.65 -2.20 -8.78
C ALA A 112 6.18 -2.61 -8.66
N PHE A 113 5.29 -1.87 -9.33
CA PHE A 113 3.84 -2.06 -9.37
C PHE A 113 3.33 -2.57 -10.71
N GLY A 114 4.20 -2.79 -11.70
CA GLY A 114 3.82 -3.28 -13.03
C GLY A 114 2.99 -4.57 -13.03
N CYS A 115 3.15 -5.41 -12.01
CA CYS A 115 2.36 -6.65 -11.82
C CYS A 115 1.10 -6.48 -10.95
N ALA A 116 0.92 -5.33 -10.31
CA ALA A 116 -0.16 -5.04 -9.36
C ALA A 116 -1.36 -4.37 -10.05
N ILE A 117 -1.88 -5.01 -11.11
CA ILE A 117 -2.96 -4.45 -11.93
C ILE A 117 -4.33 -4.87 -11.39
N LEU A 118 -5.20 -3.89 -11.16
CA LEU A 118 -6.61 -4.10 -10.80
C LEU A 118 -7.47 -4.34 -12.03
N ASN A 119 -8.18 -5.47 -12.04
CA ASN A 119 -9.04 -5.91 -13.14
C ASN A 119 -10.50 -5.46 -12.97
N SER A 120 -10.89 -5.02 -11.77
CA SER A 120 -12.22 -4.49 -11.51
C SER A 120 -12.54 -3.27 -12.41
N HIS A 121 -13.84 -3.06 -12.62
CA HIS A 121 -14.31 -1.90 -13.38
C HIS A 121 -13.90 -0.59 -12.69
N ALA A 122 -13.54 0.44 -13.47
CA ALA A 122 -13.02 1.70 -12.93
C ALA A 122 -13.96 2.35 -11.90
N SER A 123 -15.27 2.29 -12.10
CA SER A 123 -16.25 2.82 -11.13
C SER A 123 -16.25 2.09 -9.79
N LEU A 124 -15.94 0.79 -9.77
CA LEU A 124 -15.84 0.02 -8.52
C LEU A 124 -14.53 0.35 -7.80
N ILE A 125 -13.43 0.50 -8.55
CA ILE A 125 -12.14 0.92 -8.00
C ILE A 125 -12.26 2.35 -7.44
N ASP A 126 -12.93 3.27 -8.14
CA ASP A 126 -13.16 4.64 -7.67
C ASP A 126 -14.00 4.67 -6.38
N GLY A 127 -15.09 3.89 -6.33
CA GLY A 127 -15.89 3.74 -5.12
C GLY A 127 -15.09 3.14 -3.97
N PHE A 128 -14.30 2.09 -4.23
CA PHE A 128 -13.42 1.46 -3.26
C PHE A 128 -12.40 2.45 -2.71
N ALA A 129 -11.70 3.18 -3.59
CA ALA A 129 -10.71 4.18 -3.22
C ALA A 129 -11.33 5.28 -2.34
N THR A 130 -12.57 5.70 -2.63
CA THR A 130 -13.29 6.67 -1.81
C THR A 130 -13.51 6.17 -0.39
N HIS A 131 -13.94 4.92 -0.21
CA HIS A 131 -14.10 4.32 1.12
C HIS A 131 -12.78 4.09 1.83
N PHE A 132 -11.77 3.60 1.10
CA PHE A 132 -10.43 3.38 1.63
C PHE A 132 -9.78 4.68 2.13
N ARG A 133 -9.89 5.78 1.37
CA ARG A 133 -9.35 7.09 1.79
C ARG A 133 -9.99 7.59 3.08
N LYS A 134 -11.31 7.43 3.24
CA LYS A 134 -12.00 7.76 4.50
C LYS A 134 -11.48 6.89 5.64
N LEU A 135 -11.39 5.58 5.42
CA LEU A 135 -10.85 4.63 6.40
C LEU A 135 -9.41 4.99 6.83
N TYR A 136 -8.57 5.34 5.86
CA TYR A 136 -7.17 5.75 6.08
C TYR A 136 -7.08 7.04 6.92
N GLN A 137 -7.96 8.01 6.67
CA GLN A 137 -8.05 9.25 7.46
C GLN A 137 -8.57 9.00 8.88
N GLU A 138 -9.56 8.13 9.04
CA GLU A 138 -10.21 7.85 10.33
C GLU A 138 -9.36 6.98 11.27
N LEU A 139 -8.71 5.94 10.74
CA LEU A 139 -7.93 4.97 11.54
C LEU A 139 -6.43 5.29 11.58
N GLY A 140 -6.02 6.35 10.89
CA GLY A 140 -4.67 6.89 10.93
C GLY A 140 -3.73 6.30 9.88
N ALA A 141 -3.17 7.20 9.07
CA ALA A 141 -1.82 7.11 8.51
C ALA A 141 -0.75 6.83 9.60
N GLU A 142 -1.06 7.09 10.87
CA GLU A 142 -0.15 7.05 12.02
C GLU A 142 0.22 5.65 12.55
N ARG A 143 -0.36 4.56 12.02
CA ARG A 143 -0.01 3.20 12.48
C ARG A 143 0.96 2.44 11.57
N PHE A 144 1.26 2.96 10.39
CA PHE A 144 2.05 2.23 9.39
C PHE A 144 2.87 3.20 8.53
N ALA A 145 3.99 3.72 9.07
CA ALA A 145 4.94 4.49 8.29
C ALA A 145 5.71 3.58 7.30
N LEU A 146 5.89 4.06 6.06
CA LEU A 146 6.79 3.48 5.06
C LEU A 146 8.25 3.81 5.41
N PRO A 147 9.20 2.88 5.25
CA PRO A 147 10.61 3.23 5.22
C PRO A 147 10.90 4.09 3.98
N GLY A 148 11.42 5.31 4.15
CA GLY A 148 12.01 6.12 3.06
C GLY A 148 11.31 7.43 2.69
N ALA A 149 10.20 7.81 3.32
CA ALA A 149 9.71 9.19 3.22
C ALA A 149 10.60 10.13 4.06
N PRO A 150 10.93 11.36 3.61
CA PRO A 150 11.65 12.31 4.46
C PRO A 150 10.76 12.69 5.64
N GLU A 151 11.05 12.13 6.81
CA GLU A 151 10.22 12.27 7.99
C GLU A 151 10.34 13.68 8.58
N ALA A 152 9.25 14.43 8.54
CA ALA A 152 9.05 15.53 9.48
C ALA A 152 8.87 14.90 10.86
N SER A 153 9.91 15.02 11.69
CA SER A 153 9.98 14.56 13.07
C SER A 153 8.75 14.99 13.88
N HIS A 154 7.94 14.03 14.31
CA HIS A 154 6.87 14.28 15.29
C HIS A 154 7.20 13.58 16.61
N VAL A 155 7.11 14.34 17.70
CA VAL A 155 7.31 13.87 19.07
C VAL A 155 5.96 13.53 19.68
N VAL A 156 5.80 12.30 20.17
CA VAL A 156 4.61 11.88 20.94
C VAL A 156 5.04 11.46 22.35
N HIS A 157 4.50 12.12 23.37
CA HIS A 157 4.67 11.82 24.80
C HIS A 157 6.11 11.72 25.34
N GLY A 158 7.03 12.53 24.81
CA GLY A 158 8.38 12.66 25.37
C GLY A 158 9.31 11.49 25.06
N TYR A 159 8.94 10.60 24.13
CA TYR A 159 9.81 9.58 23.60
C TYR A 159 10.11 9.86 22.13
N GLU A 160 11.41 9.87 21.79
CA GLU A 160 11.90 9.99 20.42
C GLU A 160 11.88 8.59 19.79
N ILE A 161 11.04 8.37 18.79
CA ILE A 161 10.99 7.10 18.07
C ILE A 161 11.99 7.18 16.91
N THR A 162 13.18 6.63 17.12
CA THR A 162 14.17 6.42 16.06
C THR A 162 13.93 5.04 15.44
N CYS A 163 13.19 4.97 14.33
CA CYS A 163 13.03 3.73 13.57
C CYS A 163 14.16 3.62 12.52
N SER A 164 15.35 3.19 12.93
CA SER A 164 16.34 2.66 12.00
C SER A 164 16.03 1.17 11.74
N ILE A 165 15.41 0.87 10.60
CA ILE A 165 15.26 -0.51 10.13
C ILE A 165 16.58 -0.91 9.47
N TRP A 166 17.32 -1.81 10.13
CA TRP A 166 18.49 -2.46 9.55
C TRP A 166 18.04 -3.77 8.90
N PHE A 167 18.18 -3.88 7.57
CA PHE A 167 18.01 -5.13 6.85
C PHE A 167 19.34 -5.90 6.94
N ASP A 168 19.47 -6.78 7.93
CA ASP A 168 20.67 -7.61 8.07
C ASP A 168 20.65 -8.77 7.06
N ASN A 169 21.73 -8.90 6.30
CA ASN A 169 21.86 -9.80 5.15
C ASN A 169 22.48 -11.15 5.58
N GLN A 170 21.91 -11.76 6.63
CA GLN A 170 22.44 -13.00 7.19
C GLN A 170 21.35 -14.09 7.25
N ARG A 171 21.21 -14.81 6.13
CA ARG A 171 20.86 -16.24 6.15
C ARG A 171 21.71 -16.97 5.12
N GLY A 172 22.84 -17.50 5.59
CA GLY A 172 23.46 -18.68 5.00
C GLY A 172 22.65 -19.94 5.29
#